data_AF-A0A549YLT6-F1
#
_entry.id   AF-A0A549YLT6-F1
#
_cell.length_a   1.000
_cell.length_b   1.000
_cell.length_c   1.000
_cell.angle_alpha   90.00
_cell.angle_beta   90.00
_cell.angle_gamma   90.00
#
_symmetry.space_group_name_H-M   'P 1'
#
loop_
_entity.id
_entity.type
_entity.pdbx_description
1 polymer ?
#
loop_
_entity_poly.entity_id
_entity_poly.type
_entity_poly.pdbx_seq_one_letter_code
_entity_poly.pdbx_strand_id
1 'polypeptide(L)'
;MKGQSYVILAIIFVIIVAVFAVANVSPVEVNYLLGIGKAPLILVILFSVLMGGIITASAGVVKIIRQQREHKALQAECNRLRSILKEHGVDESEQITESEEDDSIEKQSGSET
;
A
#
# COMPACT_ATOMS: atom_id res chain seq x y z
N MET A 1 -7.17 3.80 -13.03
CA MET A 1 -6.33 4.99 -12.69
C MET A 1 -6.17 5.27 -11.16
N LYS A 2 -6.26 4.28 -10.26
CA LYS A 2 -6.40 4.54 -8.80
C LYS A 2 -5.09 4.77 -8.03
N GLY A 3 -3.93 4.49 -8.62
CA GLY A 3 -2.62 4.69 -8.00
C GLY A 3 -1.94 6.02 -8.33
N GLN A 4 -2.27 6.63 -9.48
CA GLN A 4 -1.63 7.88 -9.91
C GLN A 4 -2.05 9.07 -9.05
N SER A 5 -3.29 9.12 -8.56
CA SER A 5 -3.76 10.19 -7.66
C SER A 5 -2.94 10.26 -6.37
N TYR A 6 -2.46 9.11 -5.86
CA TYR A 6 -1.61 9.06 -4.67
C TYR A 6 -0.26 9.75 -4.91
N VAL A 7 0.32 9.61 -6.11
CA VAL A 7 1.60 10.26 -6.46
C VAL A 7 1.43 11.78 -6.48
N ILE A 8 0.37 12.29 -7.11
CA ILE A 8 0.08 13.73 -7.13
C ILE A 8 -0.12 14.25 -5.70
N LEU A 9 -0.91 13.55 -4.89
CA LEU A 9 -1.15 13.94 -3.49
C LEU A 9 0.13 13.94 -2.65
N ALA A 10 1.01 12.95 -2.85
CA ALA A 10 2.29 12.87 -2.17
C ALA A 10 3.21 14.04 -2.53
N ILE A 11 3.27 14.45 -3.80
CA ILE A 11 4.04 15.61 -4.24
C ILE A 11 3.52 16.89 -3.55
N ILE A 12 2.21 17.11 -3.56
CA ILE A 12 1.60 18.27 -2.89
C ILE A 12 1.94 18.26 -1.39
N PHE A 13 1.84 17.10 -0.75
CA PHE A 13 2.18 16.94 0.67
C PHE A 13 3.66 17.25 0.95
N VAL A 14 4.59 16.76 0.13
CA VAL A 14 6.02 17.07 0.26
C VAL A 14 6.29 18.56 0.14
N ILE A 15 5.61 19.26 -0.79
CA ILE A 15 5.73 20.72 -0.92
C ILE A 15 5.26 21.42 0.35
N ILE A 16 4.11 21.02 0.90
CA ILE A 16 3.59 21.59 2.17
C ILE A 16 4.61 21.39 3.29
N VAL A 17 5.12 20.17 3.47
CA VAL A 17 6.14 19.85 4.50
C VAL A 17 7.41 20.68 4.30
N ALA A 18 7.88 20.85 3.06
CA ALA A 18 9.06 21.65 2.75
C ALA A 18 8.86 23.14 3.09
N VAL A 19 7.70 23.71 2.78
CA VAL A 19 7.35 25.09 3.17
C VAL A 19 7.33 25.22 4.70
N PHE A 20 6.72 24.28 5.41
CA PHE A 20 6.73 24.27 6.87
C PHE A 20 8.16 24.18 7.44
N ALA A 21 9.02 23.38 6.82
CA ALA A 21 10.40 23.22 7.26
C ALA A 21 11.22 24.51 7.10
N VAL A 22 11.07 25.21 5.97
CA VAL A 22 11.75 26.50 5.74
C VAL A 22 11.20 27.58 6.66
N ALA A 23 9.87 27.66 6.82
CA ALA A 23 9.24 28.68 7.65
C ALA A 23 9.59 28.54 9.15
N ASN A 24 9.91 27.32 9.60
CA ASN A 24 10.19 27.01 11.00
C ASN A 24 11.63 26.52 11.21
N VAL A 25 12.57 26.97 10.37
CA VAL A 25 14.02 26.66 10.50
C VAL A 25 14.70 27.48 11.61
N SER A 26 14.00 27.67 12.72
CA SER A 26 14.54 28.34 13.91
C SER A 26 15.16 27.28 14.83
N PRO A 27 16.43 27.45 15.25
CA PRO A 27 17.06 26.50 16.16
C PRO A 27 16.42 26.57 17.55
N VAL A 28 15.97 25.43 18.06
CA VAL A 28 15.40 25.27 19.40
C VAL A 28 16.31 24.36 20.22
N GLU A 29 16.40 24.60 21.52
CA GLU A 29 17.13 23.74 22.45
C GLU A 29 16.38 22.43 22.67
N VAL A 30 17.10 21.33 22.48
CA VAL A 30 16.58 19.97 22.63
C VAL A 30 17.43 19.25 23.67
N ASN A 31 16.75 18.66 24.65
CA ASN A 31 17.36 17.80 25.66
C ASN A 31 17.40 16.38 25.09
N TYR A 32 18.54 16.00 24.53
CA TYR A 32 18.79 14.62 24.09
C TYR A 32 19.15 13.75 25.31
N LEU A 33 19.03 12.43 25.16
CA LEU A 33 19.32 11.48 26.26
C LEU A 33 20.74 11.60 26.82
N LEU A 34 21.70 12.10 26.03
CA LEU A 34 23.11 12.20 26.38
C LEU A 34 23.63 13.65 26.46
N GLY A 35 22.75 14.66 26.41
CA GLY A 35 23.17 16.05 26.46
C GLY A 35 22.18 17.03 25.83
N ILE A 36 22.56 18.30 25.80
CA ILE A 36 21.72 19.40 25.30
C ILE A 36 22.33 19.91 23.99
N GLY A 37 21.50 20.07 22.95
CA GLY A 37 21.94 20.58 21.66
C GLY A 37 20.87 21.45 21.01
N LYS A 38 21.25 22.22 19.99
CA LYS A 38 20.32 23.05 19.22
C LYS A 38 20.04 22.39 17.88
N ALA A 39 18.77 22.19 17.57
CA ALA A 39 18.31 21.69 16.28
C ALA A 39 17.00 22.38 15.87
N PRO A 40 16.74 22.55 14.57
CA PRO A 40 15.42 22.95 14.09
C PRO A 40 14.34 21.96 14.55
N LEU A 41 13.24 22.48 15.13
CA LEU A 41 12.17 21.66 15.70
C LEU A 41 11.56 20.69 14.66
N ILE A 42 11.45 21.13 13.40
CA ILE A 42 10.90 20.31 12.31
C ILE A 42 11.71 19.03 12.07
N LEU A 43 13.04 19.06 12.22
CA LEU A 43 13.87 17.86 12.04
C LEU A 43 13.56 16.81 13.11
N VAL A 44 13.31 17.25 14.34
CA VAL A 44 12.93 16.36 15.45
C VAL A 44 11.57 15.71 15.18
N ILE A 45 10.60 16.50 14.70
CA ILE A 45 9.26 16.00 14.34
C ILE A 45 9.35 15.01 13.17
N LEU A 46 10.05 15.37 12.09
CA LEU A 46 10.21 14.49 10.93
C LEU A 46 10.87 13.17 11.31
N PHE A 47 11.91 13.20 12.14
CA PHE A 47 12.55 11.99 12.64
C PHE A 47 11.59 11.14 13.48
N SER A 48 10.80 11.77 14.34
CA SER A 48 9.81 11.09 15.18
C SER A 48 8.71 10.41 14.36
N VAL A 49 8.17 11.12 13.36
CA VAL A 49 7.18 10.60 12.42
C VAL A 49 7.77 9.47 11.58
N LEU A 50 9.00 9.63 11.08
CA LEU A 50 9.71 8.58 10.34
C LEU A 50 9.86 7.32 11.19
N MET A 51 10.26 7.47 12.45
CA MET A 51 10.41 6.34 13.38
C MET A 51 9.07 5.64 13.63
N GLY A 52 7.99 6.41 13.85
CA GLY A 52 6.63 5.88 13.94
C GLY A 52 6.23 5.11 12.67
N GLY A 53 6.51 5.67 11.50
CA GLY A 53 6.25 5.04 10.20
C GLY A 53 6.99 3.72 10.03
N ILE A 54 8.27 3.65 10.42
CA ILE A 54 9.06 2.41 10.39
C ILE A 54 8.45 1.36 11.32
N ILE A 55 8.06 1.74 12.54
CA ILE A 55 7.42 0.83 13.51
C ILE A 55 6.08 0.31 12.95
N THR A 56 5.24 1.18 12.41
CA THR A 56 3.95 0.77 11.83
C THR A 56 4.15 -0.10 10.59
N ALA A 57 5.08 0.25 9.69
CA ALA A 57 5.37 -0.52 8.48
C ALA A 57 5.90 -1.93 8.84
N SER A 58 6.85 -2.02 9.77
CA SER A 58 7.38 -3.31 10.23
C SER A 58 6.30 -4.21 10.84
N ALA A 59 5.42 -3.67 11.70
CA ALA A 59 4.27 -4.40 12.21
C ALA A 59 3.30 -4.83 11.08
N GLY A 60 3.09 -3.96 10.09
CA GLY A 60 2.28 -4.24 8.90
C GLY A 60 2.83 -5.39 8.06
N VAL A 61 4.15 -5.45 7.84
CA VAL A 61 4.82 -6.53 7.10
C VAL A 61 4.58 -7.89 7.75
N VAL A 62 4.69 -7.97 9.09
CA VAL A 62 4.41 -9.22 9.81
C VAL A 62 2.98 -9.71 9.57
N LYS A 63 2.01 -8.79 9.60
CA LYS A 63 0.60 -9.11 9.31
C LYS A 63 0.41 -9.59 7.87
N ILE A 64 1.03 -8.93 6.90
CA ILE A 64 0.96 -9.31 5.48
C ILE A 64 1.54 -10.71 5.27
N ILE A 65 2.69 -11.02 5.87
CA ILE A 65 3.30 -12.35 5.74
C ILE A 65 2.38 -13.43 6.30
N ARG A 66 1.77 -13.21 7.47
CA ARG A 66 0.82 -14.16 8.06
C ARG A 66 -0.39 -14.37 7.13
N GLN A 67 -0.96 -13.29 6.61
CA GLN A 67 -2.08 -13.36 5.67
C GLN A 67 -1.72 -14.10 4.38
N GLN A 68 -0.52 -13.89 3.83
CA GLN A 68 -0.05 -14.62 2.65
C GLN A 68 0.13 -16.11 2.93
N ARG A 69 0.59 -16.49 4.13
CA ARG A 69 0.70 -17.91 4.51
C ARG A 69 -0.67 -18.57 4.63
N GLU A 70 -1.60 -17.91 5.29
CA GLU A 70 -3.00 -18.38 5.39
C GLU A 70 -3.61 -18.49 3.98
N HIS A 71 -3.45 -17.48 3.13
CA HIS A 71 -3.94 -17.50 1.75
C HIS A 71 -3.37 -18.69 0.95
N LYS A 72 -2.07 -18.95 1.05
CA LYS A 72 -1.45 -20.11 0.38
C LYS A 72 -1.97 -21.44 0.91
N ALA A 73 -2.22 -21.56 2.22
CA ALA A 73 -2.77 -22.75 2.82
C ALA A 73 -4.21 -23.00 2.35
N LEU A 74 -5.07 -21.97 2.39
CA LEU A 74 -6.44 -22.06 1.89
C LEU A 74 -6.47 -22.39 0.39
N GLN A 75 -5.61 -21.76 -0.41
CA GLN A 75 -5.54 -22.02 -1.85
C GLN A 75 -5.09 -23.47 -2.15
N ALA A 76 -4.15 -24.01 -1.38
CA ALA A 76 -3.74 -25.41 -1.49
C ALA A 76 -4.89 -26.37 -1.13
N GLU A 77 -5.67 -26.05 -0.10
CA GLU A 77 -6.83 -26.85 0.29
C GLU A 77 -7.96 -26.81 -0.74
N CYS A 78 -8.29 -25.63 -1.28
CA CYS A 78 -9.22 -25.49 -2.41
C CYS A 78 -8.77 -26.32 -3.61
N ASN A 79 -7.49 -26.25 -3.97
CA ASN A 79 -6.94 -27.03 -5.09
C ASN A 79 -7.04 -28.54 -4.84
N ARG A 80 -6.77 -29.00 -3.61
CA ARG A 80 -6.90 -30.41 -3.21
C ARG A 80 -8.34 -30.89 -3.27
N LEU A 81 -9.29 -30.11 -2.76
CA LEU A 81 -10.71 -30.45 -2.85
C LEU A 81 -11.15 -30.50 -4.31
N ARG A 82 -10.74 -29.52 -5.12
CA ARG A 82 -11.07 -29.49 -6.55
C ARG A 82 -10.51 -30.69 -7.31
N SER A 83 -9.30 -31.18 -6.96
CA SER A 83 -8.78 -32.41 -7.56
C SER A 83 -9.55 -33.66 -7.13
N ILE A 84 -9.99 -33.75 -5.87
CA ILE A 84 -10.78 -34.88 -5.37
C ILE A 84 -12.17 -34.91 -6.03
N LEU A 85 -12.84 -33.77 -6.16
CA LEU A 85 -14.12 -33.68 -6.87
C LEU A 85 -14.00 -34.12 -8.33
N LYS A 86 -12.92 -33.69 -9.01
CA LYS A 86 -12.62 -34.10 -10.38
C LYS A 86 -12.37 -35.60 -10.52
N GLU A 87 -11.69 -36.21 -9.54
CA GLU A 87 -11.44 -37.66 -9.51
C GLU A 87 -12.74 -38.47 -9.27
N HIS A 88 -13.69 -37.92 -8.51
CA HIS A 88 -14.99 -38.56 -8.23
C HIS A 88 -16.07 -38.24 -9.29
N GLY A 89 -15.69 -37.67 -10.44
CA GLY A 89 -16.59 -37.43 -11.57
C GLY A 89 -17.63 -36.34 -11.35
N VAL A 90 -17.44 -35.47 -10.35
CA VAL A 90 -18.27 -34.28 -10.14
C VAL A 90 -17.66 -33.15 -10.96
N ASP A 91 -18.15 -32.98 -12.19
CA ASP A 91 -17.70 -31.92 -13.09
C ASP A 91 -18.49 -30.63 -12.78
N GLU A 92 -17.84 -29.64 -12.14
CA GLU A 92 -18.36 -28.26 -12.10
C GLU A 92 -18.16 -27.64 -13.48
N SER A 93 -18.96 -28.06 -14.45
CA SER A 93 -19.23 -27.29 -15.64
C SER A 93 -20.33 -26.28 -15.34
N GLU A 94 -20.04 -25.25 -14.54
CA GLU A 94 -20.75 -23.95 -14.62
C GLU A 94 -20.02 -22.84 -13.86
N GLN A 95 -19.39 -21.97 -14.66
CA GLN A 95 -19.18 -20.52 -14.52
C GLN A 95 -19.12 -19.89 -13.12
N ILE A 96 -17.96 -19.30 -12.82
CA ILE A 96 -17.91 -17.90 -12.38
C ILE A 96 -16.99 -17.16 -13.34
N THR A 97 -17.63 -16.62 -14.38
CA THR A 97 -17.14 -15.49 -15.16
C THR A 97 -17.13 -14.25 -14.26
N GLU A 98 -16.26 -13.29 -14.56
CA GLU A 98 -16.15 -11.92 -14.02
C GLU A 98 -15.31 -11.69 -12.75
N SER A 99 -14.04 -11.35 -12.99
CA SER A 99 -13.52 -10.00 -12.64
C SER A 99 -12.19 -9.72 -13.36
N GLU A 100 -12.24 -9.70 -14.69
CA GLU A 100 -11.26 -8.97 -15.50
C GLU A 100 -12.04 -7.93 -16.35
N GLU A 101 -12.62 -6.94 -15.68
CA GLU A 101 -12.81 -5.62 -16.30
C GLU A 101 -11.47 -4.88 -16.18
N ASP A 102 -10.57 -5.02 -17.17
CA ASP A 102 -9.67 -3.94 -17.60
C ASP A 102 -8.91 -4.34 -18.88
N ASP A 103 -9.59 -4.43 -20.03
CA ASP A 103 -9.01 -3.90 -21.28
C ASP A 103 -10.04 -3.94 -22.42
N SER A 104 -10.11 -2.86 -23.20
CA SER A 104 -10.66 -2.80 -24.56
C SER A 104 -12.19 -2.74 -24.81
N ILE A 105 -12.90 -1.74 -24.28
CA ILE A 105 -14.04 -1.12 -25.02
C ILE A 105 -13.92 0.40 -25.01
N GLU A 106 -13.10 0.92 -25.93
CA GLU A 106 -13.44 2.11 -26.70
C GLU A 106 -13.10 1.81 -28.17
N LYS A 107 -13.78 0.81 -28.75
CA LYS A 107 -13.90 0.67 -30.21
C LYS A 107 -14.73 1.88 -30.67
N GLN A 108 -14.22 2.72 -31.55
CA GLN A 108 -14.32 2.42 -32.98
C GLN A 108 -15.73 1.92 -33.33
N SER A 109 -16.73 2.80 -33.18
CA SER A 109 -17.94 2.80 -34.01
C SER A 109 -18.46 4.23 -34.10
N GLY A 110 -17.94 4.93 -35.10
CA GLY A 110 -18.33 6.26 -35.53
C GLY A 110 -17.83 6.48 -36.96
N SER A 111 -17.95 5.44 -37.79
CA SER A 111 -17.88 5.54 -39.24
C SER A 111 -19.27 5.18 -39.73
N GLU A 112 -19.81 6.04 -40.60
CA GLU A 112 -21.10 5.94 -41.31
C GLU A 112 -22.32 6.49 -40.54
N THR A 113 -22.40 7.83 -40.45
CA THR A 113 -23.32 8.71 -41.21
C THR A 113 -22.90 10.16 -41.06
#